data_AF-A0AAU2SL67-F1
#
_entry.id   AF-A0AAU2SL67-F1
#
_cell.length_a   1.000
_cell.length_b   1.000
_cell.length_c   1.000
_cell.angle_alpha   90.00
_cell.angle_beta   90.00
_cell.angle_gamma   90.00
#
_symmetry.space_group_name_H-M   'P 1'
#
loop_
_entity.id
_entity.type
_entity.pdbx_description
1 polymer ?
#
loop_
_entity_poly.entity_id
_entity_poly.type
_entity_poly.pdbx_seq_one_letter_code
_entity_poly.pdbx_strand_id
1 'polypeptide(L)'
;MSAPGRRVTSVQSARGDGYAEGIADVVLLSIATYEASVFPLTSDGVSDEEQEARRTVAYRLSAYDGLPRSVRVSAAAALEALDDGADAERACAAVKELSLAIYDYRSGRSLQGDASDSSSG
;
A
#
# COMPACT_ATOMS: atom_id res chain seq x y z
N MET A 1 -0.67 28.08 36.41
CA MET A 1 -1.63 27.70 35.35
C MET A 1 -0.98 27.94 34.00
N SER A 2 -0.45 26.89 33.37
CA SER A 2 0.14 26.96 32.02
C SER A 2 -0.88 26.46 31.00
N ALA A 3 -1.08 27.22 29.92
CA ALA A 3 -1.91 26.81 28.79
C ALA A 3 -1.24 25.64 28.01
N PRO A 4 -2.01 24.66 27.49
CA PRO A 4 -1.44 23.63 26.64
C PRO A 4 -1.10 24.21 25.26
N GLY A 5 0.14 24.02 24.82
CA GLY A 5 0.61 24.43 23.51
C GLY A 5 -0.19 23.76 22.39
N ARG A 6 -0.80 24.57 21.54
CA ARG A 6 -1.39 24.16 20.26
C ARG A 6 -0.31 23.47 19.42
N ARG A 7 -0.38 22.15 19.27
CA ARG A 7 0.46 21.43 18.30
C ARG A 7 -0.04 21.73 16.90
N VAL A 8 0.57 22.75 16.29
CA VAL A 8 0.44 23.01 14.85
C VAL A 8 1.17 21.87 14.15
N THR A 9 0.43 20.90 13.62
CA THR A 9 1.01 19.92 12.70
C THR A 9 1.56 20.68 11.49
N SER A 10 2.87 20.61 11.29
CA SER A 10 3.56 21.28 10.18
C SER A 10 2.96 20.84 8.84
N VAL A 11 2.73 21.79 7.94
CA VAL A 11 2.29 21.55 6.54
C VAL A 11 3.22 20.54 5.83
N GLN A 12 4.49 20.47 6.24
CA GLN A 12 5.48 19.54 5.71
C GLN A 12 5.23 18.09 6.14
N SER A 13 4.70 17.88 7.36
CA SER A 13 4.29 16.55 7.85
C SER A 13 3.07 16.05 7.08
N ALA A 14 2.05 16.90 6.94
CA ALA A 14 0.84 16.55 6.19
C ALA A 14 1.12 16.23 4.70
N ARG A 15 2.08 16.92 4.08
CA ARG A 15 2.55 16.62 2.71
C ARG A 15 3.33 15.30 2.63
N GLY A 16 4.17 15.00 3.63
CA GLY A 16 4.89 13.73 3.71
C GLY A 16 3.96 12.52 3.83
N ASP A 17 2.92 12.66 4.64
CA ASP A 17 1.91 11.61 4.85
C ASP A 17 1.08 11.34 3.58
N GLY A 18 0.68 12.40 2.86
CA GLY A 18 -0.03 12.27 1.59
C GLY A 18 0.81 11.68 0.47
N TYR A 19 2.12 11.95 0.46
CA TYR A 19 3.04 11.30 -0.49
C TYR A 19 3.18 9.80 -0.21
N ALA A 20 3.31 9.41 1.06
CA ALA A 20 3.36 7.99 1.44
C ALA A 20 2.06 7.24 1.11
N GLU A 21 0.90 7.88 1.24
CA GLU A 21 -0.39 7.31 0.79
C GLU A 21 -0.42 7.09 -0.73
N GLY A 22 -0.02 8.09 -1.51
CA GLY A 22 0.07 7.93 -2.96
C GLY A 22 1.02 6.79 -3.37
N ILE A 23 2.14 6.62 -2.67
CA ILE A 23 3.03 5.47 -2.91
C ILE A 23 2.37 4.14 -2.50
N ALA A 24 1.61 4.10 -1.40
CA ALA A 24 0.90 2.90 -0.99
C ALA A 24 -0.13 2.44 -2.05
N ASP A 25 -0.89 3.37 -2.64
CA ASP A 25 -1.83 3.06 -3.73
C ASP A 25 -1.08 2.55 -4.98
N VAL A 26 0.05 3.16 -5.32
CA VAL A 26 0.88 2.73 -6.45
C VAL A 26 1.52 1.35 -6.21
N VAL A 27 1.87 1.02 -4.96
CA VAL A 27 2.32 -0.33 -4.58
C VAL A 27 1.23 -1.35 -4.86
N LEU A 28 -0.01 -1.12 -4.40
CA LEU A 28 -1.13 -2.03 -4.66
C LEU A 28 -1.37 -2.23 -6.16
N LEU A 29 -1.37 -1.14 -6.94
CA LEU A 29 -1.52 -1.21 -8.39
C LEU A 29 -0.39 -2.02 -9.05
N SER A 30 0.85 -1.77 -8.65
CA SER A 30 2.00 -2.50 -9.22
C SER A 30 1.98 -3.99 -8.89
N ILE A 31 1.58 -4.37 -7.68
CA ILE A 31 1.44 -5.77 -7.28
C ILE A 31 0.25 -6.42 -8.00
N ALA A 32 -0.89 -5.74 -8.14
CA ALA A 32 -2.03 -6.28 -8.89
C ALA A 32 -1.72 -6.46 -10.39
N THR A 33 -0.91 -5.57 -10.98
CA THR A 33 -0.45 -5.76 -12.37
C THR A 33 0.54 -6.90 -12.50
N TYR A 34 1.40 -7.12 -11.50
CA TYR A 34 2.26 -8.30 -11.46
C TYR A 34 1.44 -9.59 -11.26
N GLU A 35 0.43 -9.59 -10.39
CA GLU A 35 -0.51 -10.69 -10.23
C GLU A 35 -1.18 -11.07 -11.55
N ALA A 36 -1.69 -10.09 -12.29
CA ALA A 36 -2.29 -10.32 -13.60
C ALA A 36 -1.30 -10.87 -14.66
N SER A 37 0.01 -10.68 -14.45
CA SER A 37 1.05 -11.32 -15.27
C SER A 37 1.40 -12.75 -14.86
N VAL A 38 1.30 -13.07 -13.56
CA VAL A 38 1.54 -14.43 -13.05
C VAL A 38 0.33 -15.34 -13.34
N PHE A 39 -0.87 -14.78 -13.23
CA PHE A 39 -2.14 -15.48 -13.45
C PHE A 39 -2.94 -14.82 -14.59
N PRO A 40 -2.45 -14.90 -15.84
CA PRO A 40 -3.11 -14.23 -16.96
C PRO A 40 -4.43 -14.92 -17.31
N LEU A 41 -5.44 -14.12 -17.69
CA LEU A 41 -6.73 -14.63 -18.18
C LEU A 41 -6.62 -15.39 -19.50
N THR A 42 -5.56 -15.11 -20.28
CA THR A 42 -5.25 -15.76 -21.55
C THR A 42 -3.79 -16.22 -21.52
N SER A 43 -3.52 -17.49 -21.80
CA SER A 43 -2.19 -18.10 -21.62
C SER A 43 -1.06 -17.45 -22.43
N ASP A 44 -1.38 -16.82 -23.57
CA ASP A 44 -0.40 -16.11 -24.41
C ASP A 44 -0.46 -14.58 -24.24
N GLY A 45 -1.16 -14.11 -23.20
CA GLY A 45 -1.47 -12.68 -23.02
C GLY A 45 -0.33 -11.85 -22.44
N VAL A 46 0.73 -12.49 -21.93
CA VAL A 46 1.85 -11.85 -21.24
C VAL A 46 3.13 -12.62 -21.53
N SER A 47 4.21 -11.92 -21.91
CA SER A 47 5.53 -12.55 -22.09
C SER A 47 6.31 -12.64 -20.78
N ASP A 48 7.29 -13.54 -20.73
CA ASP A 48 8.20 -13.68 -19.57
C ASP A 48 8.92 -12.35 -19.26
N GLU A 49 9.32 -11.59 -20.28
CA GLU A 49 9.96 -10.28 -20.11
C GLU A 49 9.00 -9.24 -19.51
N GLU A 50 7.73 -9.29 -19.90
CA GLU A 50 6.69 -8.40 -19.39
C GLU A 50 6.36 -8.73 -17.93
N GLN A 51 6.29 -10.02 -17.59
CA GLN A 51 6.14 -10.50 -16.22
C GLN A 51 7.31 -10.06 -15.34
N GLU A 52 8.55 -10.23 -15.78
CA GLU A 52 9.75 -9.81 -15.03
C GLU A 52 9.82 -8.28 -14.86
N ALA A 53 9.42 -7.51 -15.89
CA ALA A 53 9.36 -6.06 -15.80
C ALA A 53 8.36 -5.60 -14.73
N ARG A 54 7.17 -6.21 -14.68
CA ARG A 54 6.16 -5.94 -13.65
C ARG A 54 6.62 -6.35 -12.26
N ARG A 55 7.24 -7.53 -12.13
CA ARG A 55 7.88 -7.99 -10.90
C ARG A 55 8.87 -6.96 -10.37
N THR A 56 9.80 -6.52 -11.21
CA THR A 56 10.81 -5.52 -10.85
C THR A 56 10.18 -4.21 -10.35
N VAL A 57 9.14 -3.72 -11.02
CA VAL A 57 8.44 -2.48 -10.60
C VAL A 57 7.78 -2.66 -9.23
N ALA A 58 7.08 -3.77 -9.03
CA ALA A 58 6.39 -4.07 -7.78
C ALA A 58 7.36 -4.15 -6.58
N TYR A 59 8.50 -4.82 -6.75
CA TYR A 59 9.56 -4.88 -5.74
C TYR A 59 10.16 -3.52 -5.41
N ARG A 60 10.46 -2.70 -6.43
CA ARG A 60 11.05 -1.36 -6.23
C ARG A 60 10.13 -0.43 -5.46
N LEU A 61 8.85 -0.42 -5.78
CA LEU A 61 7.86 0.43 -5.09
C LEU A 61 7.62 -0.04 -3.65
N SER A 62 7.57 -1.35 -3.44
CA SER A 62 7.37 -1.94 -2.10
C SER A 62 8.56 -1.69 -1.15
N ALA A 63 9.75 -1.45 -1.70
CA ALA A 63 10.95 -1.11 -0.94
C ALA A 63 10.99 0.37 -0.49
N TYR A 64 9.96 1.18 -0.78
CA TYR A 64 9.94 2.57 -0.32
C TYR A 64 9.87 2.67 1.21
N ASP A 65 10.92 3.22 1.82
CA ASP A 65 11.07 3.29 3.28
C ASP A 65 10.01 4.13 3.99
N GLY A 66 9.38 5.06 3.26
CA GLY A 66 8.29 5.89 3.79
C GLY A 66 6.97 5.15 3.97
N LEU A 67 6.87 3.88 3.56
CA LEU A 67 5.67 3.08 3.75
C LEU A 67 5.47 2.68 5.22
N PRO A 68 4.21 2.68 5.71
CA PRO A 68 3.87 2.07 6.98
C PRO A 68 4.34 0.61 7.06
N ARG A 69 4.75 0.17 8.24
CA ARG A 69 5.24 -1.20 8.44
C ARG A 69 4.21 -2.26 8.04
N SER A 70 2.93 -2.04 8.36
CA SER A 70 1.85 -2.95 7.97
C SER A 70 1.78 -3.14 6.45
N VAL A 71 1.82 -2.03 5.69
CA VAL A 71 1.82 -2.06 4.23
C VAL A 71 3.05 -2.79 3.68
N ARG A 72 4.25 -2.54 4.22
CA ARG A 72 5.47 -3.25 3.79
C ARG A 72 5.42 -4.76 4.03
N VAL A 73 4.92 -5.17 5.20
CA VAL A 73 4.80 -6.60 5.54
C VAL A 73 3.76 -7.28 4.63
N SER A 74 2.59 -6.67 4.44
CA SER A 74 1.57 -7.24 3.55
C SER A 74 2.03 -7.25 2.09
N ALA A 75 2.77 -6.23 1.62
CA ALA A 75 3.32 -6.20 0.27
C ALA A 75 4.36 -7.31 0.05
N ALA A 76 5.24 -7.55 1.03
CA ALA A 76 6.20 -8.65 0.97
C ALA A 76 5.50 -10.01 0.91
N ALA A 77 4.45 -10.22 1.72
CA ALA A 77 3.68 -11.46 1.70
C ALA A 77 2.95 -11.69 0.36
N ALA A 78 2.41 -10.62 -0.25
CA ALA A 78 1.81 -10.71 -1.57
C ALA A 78 2.85 -11.06 -2.64
N LEU A 79 4.01 -10.41 -2.64
CA LEU A 79 5.10 -10.71 -3.59
C LEU A 79 5.63 -12.14 -3.45
N GLU A 80 5.75 -12.65 -2.21
CA GLU A 80 6.14 -14.04 -1.97
C GLU A 80 5.11 -15.04 -2.53
N ALA A 81 3.82 -14.77 -2.33
CA ALA A 81 2.75 -15.63 -2.87
C ALA A 81 2.69 -15.60 -4.40
N LEU A 82 2.99 -14.45 -5.02
CA LEU A 82 3.08 -14.31 -6.48
C LEU A 82 4.31 -15.01 -7.06
N ASP A 83 5.47 -14.91 -6.40
CA ASP A 83 6.69 -15.59 -6.81
C ASP A 83 6.57 -17.13 -6.70
N ASP A 84 5.78 -17.63 -5.74
CA ASP A 84 5.46 -19.07 -5.63
C ASP A 84 4.67 -19.58 -6.85
N GLY A 85 3.76 -18.76 -7.40
CA GLY A 85 3.09 -18.95 -8.69
C GLY A 85 2.16 -20.17 -8.83
N ALA A 86 2.12 -21.06 -7.83
CA ALA A 86 1.38 -22.32 -7.90
C ALA A 86 -0.06 -22.25 -7.35
N ASP A 87 -0.38 -21.22 -6.56
CA ASP A 87 -1.66 -21.08 -5.86
C ASP A 87 -2.25 -19.67 -6.05
N ALA A 88 -3.14 -19.55 -7.04
CA ALA A 88 -3.81 -18.30 -7.37
C ALA A 88 -4.73 -17.78 -6.26
N GLU A 89 -5.35 -18.68 -5.48
CA GLU A 89 -6.24 -18.29 -4.39
C GLU A 89 -5.43 -17.70 -3.22
N ARG A 90 -4.30 -18.33 -2.89
CA ARG A 90 -3.36 -17.80 -1.89
C ARG A 90 -2.79 -16.45 -2.30
N ALA A 91 -2.42 -16.29 -3.57
CA ALA A 91 -1.95 -15.02 -4.12
C ALA A 91 -3.02 -13.92 -4.00
N CYS A 92 -4.23 -14.18 -4.49
CA CYS A 92 -5.36 -13.26 -4.42
C CYS A 92 -5.68 -12.85 -2.97
N ALA A 93 -5.66 -13.82 -2.05
CA ALA A 93 -5.85 -13.56 -0.63
C ALA A 93 -4.77 -12.61 -0.07
N ALA A 94 -3.50 -12.82 -0.42
CA ALA A 94 -2.41 -11.95 0.04
C ALA A 94 -2.49 -10.52 -0.55
N VAL A 95 -2.87 -10.38 -1.82
CA VAL A 95 -3.13 -9.07 -2.45
C VAL A 95 -4.31 -8.35 -1.79
N LYS A 96 -5.35 -9.12 -1.41
CA LYS A 96 -6.47 -8.57 -0.65
C LYS A 96 -6.05 -8.08 0.74
N GLU A 97 -5.22 -8.82 1.47
CA GLU A 97 -4.68 -8.38 2.77
C GLU A 97 -3.83 -7.11 2.64
N LEU A 98 -3.07 -6.97 1.55
CA LEU A 98 -2.38 -5.70 1.24
C LEU A 98 -3.38 -4.56 1.05
N SER A 99 -4.46 -4.77 0.29
CA SER A 99 -5.49 -3.74 0.08
C SER A 99 -6.14 -3.30 1.40
N LEU A 100 -6.38 -4.23 2.33
CA LEU A 100 -6.91 -3.94 3.66
C LEU A 100 -5.90 -3.15 4.51
N ALA A 101 -4.63 -3.52 4.50
CA ALA A 101 -3.59 -2.80 5.21
C ALA A 101 -3.45 -1.33 4.75
N ILE A 102 -3.64 -1.08 3.44
CA ILE A 102 -3.65 0.27 2.86
C ILE A 102 -4.93 1.02 3.25
N TYR A 103 -6.09 0.35 3.19
CA TYR A 103 -7.35 0.94 3.64
C TYR A 103 -7.31 1.36 5.12
N ASP A 104 -6.77 0.53 5.99
CA ASP A 104 -6.63 0.82 7.42
C ASP A 104 -5.66 2.00 7.66
N TYR A 105 -4.57 2.07 6.88
CA TYR A 105 -3.66 3.21 6.94
C TYR A 105 -4.37 4.53 6.58
N ARG A 106 -5.25 4.51 5.58
CA ARG A 106 -6.06 5.68 5.18
C ARG A 106 -7.09 6.05 6.25
N SER A 107 -7.85 5.05 6.71
CA SER A 107 -8.92 5.21 7.71
C SER A 107 -8.39 5.65 9.08
N GLY A 108 -7.21 5.18 9.48
CA GLY A 108 -6.52 5.58 10.70
C GLY A 108 -6.13 7.06 10.73
N ARG A 109 -5.95 7.71 9.56
CA ARG A 109 -5.76 9.16 9.49
C ARG A 109 -7.07 9.93 9.58
N SER A 110 -8.16 9.44 8.97
CA SER A 110 -9.47 10.10 9.01
C SER A 110 -9.99 10.25 10.44
N LEU A 111 -9.85 9.20 11.26
CA LEU A 111 -10.25 9.24 12.68
C LEU A 111 -9.38 10.18 13.55
N GLN A 112 -8.13 10.41 13.16
CA GLN A 112 -7.24 11.37 13.84
C GLN A 112 -7.54 12.83 13.44
N GLY A 113 -8.15 13.06 12.27
CA GLY A 113 -8.52 14.37 11.75
C GLY A 113 -9.83 14.94 12.32
N ASP A 114 -10.86 14.11 12.49
CA ASP A 114 -12.21 14.56 12.85
C ASP A 114 -12.41 14.86 14.36
N ALA A 115 -11.54 14.32 15.22
CA ALA A 115 -11.61 14.55 16.67
C ALA A 115 -11.26 16.00 17.09
N SER A 116 -10.87 16.87 16.16
CA SER A 116 -10.47 18.25 16.44
C SER A 116 -11.61 19.28 16.28
N ASP A 117 -12.75 18.91 15.68
CA ASP A 117 -13.84 19.86 15.36
C ASP A 117 -15.05 19.79 16.31
N SER A 118 -15.06 18.90 17.30
CA SER A 118 -16.19 18.71 18.21
C SER A 118 -15.91 19.18 19.64
N SER A 119 -15.56 20.45 19.83
CA SER A 119 -15.79 21.14 21.11
C SER A 119 -15.68 22.67 20.97
N SER A 120 -16.79 23.30 20.57
CA SER A 120 -17.05 24.72 20.82
C SER A 120 -18.55 24.89 20.99
N GLY A 121 -18.98 24.84 22.25
CA GLY A 121 -20.29 25.21 22.76
C GLY A 121 -20.09 25.72 24.18
#